data_AF-A0A9J5YUQ4-F1
#
_entry.id   AF-A0A9J5YUQ4-F1
#
_cell.length_a   1.000
_cell.length_b   1.000
_cell.length_c   1.000
_cell.angle_alpha   90.00
_cell.angle_beta   90.00
_cell.angle_gamma   90.00
#
_symmetry.space_group_name_H-M   'P 1'
#
loop_
_entity.id
_entity.type
_entity.pdbx_description
1 polymer ?
#
loop_
_entity_poly.entity_id
_entity_poly.type
_entity_poly.pdbx_seq_one_letter_code
_entity_poly.pdbx_strand_id
1 'polypeptide(L)'
;MLYSYVRACQILRNVEKMGLRVTSCEDDTLLLRRCLAASFFLKRAMKQPDGEYRYGVETVYELYPLSAELNDDMKEKNVTL
;
A
#
# COMPACT_ATOMS: atom_id res chain seq x y z
N MET A 1 8.03 -21.11 -2.34
CA MET A 1 8.79 -20.19 -3.22
C MET A 1 8.43 -20.30 -4.69
N LEU A 2 8.24 -21.49 -5.29
CA LEU A 2 7.84 -21.60 -6.71
C LEU A 2 6.47 -20.93 -7.03
N TYR A 3 5.49 -21.03 -6.14
CA TYR A 3 4.14 -20.50 -6.38
C TYR A 3 4.05 -18.96 -6.47
N SER A 4 4.90 -18.22 -5.76
CA SER A 4 4.97 -16.76 -5.88
C SER A 4 5.67 -16.34 -7.16
N TYR A 5 6.71 -17.09 -7.55
CA TYR A 5 7.46 -16.87 -8.79
C TYR A 5 6.58 -17.04 -10.03
N VAL A 6 5.78 -18.11 -10.11
CA VAL A 6 4.88 -18.35 -11.25
C VAL A 6 3.85 -17.22 -11.41
N ARG A 7 3.31 -16.69 -10.30
CA ARG A 7 2.36 -15.56 -10.33
C ARG A 7 3.00 -14.27 -10.84
N ALA A 8 4.22 -13.97 -10.41
CA ALA A 8 4.96 -12.81 -10.90
C ALA A 8 5.21 -12.89 -12.42
N CYS A 9 5.59 -14.08 -12.93
CA CYS A 9 5.78 -14.30 -14.37
C CYS A 9 4.49 -14.13 -15.18
N GLN A 10 3.35 -14.56 -14.64
CA GLN A 10 2.05 -14.40 -15.31
C GLN A 10 1.64 -12.93 -15.42
N ILE A 11 1.82 -12.15 -14.35
CA ILE A 11 1.52 -10.71 -14.35
C ILE A 11 2.41 -9.99 -15.34
N LEU A 12 3.73 -10.25 -15.31
CA LEU A 12 4.70 -9.63 -16.23
C LEU A 12 4.30 -9.84 -17.70
N ARG A 13 4.02 -11.10 -18.08
CA ARG A 13 3.61 -11.44 -19.45
C ARG A 13 2.33 -10.72 -19.89
N ASN A 14 1.38 -10.52 -18.99
CA ASN A 14 0.14 -9.82 -19.32
C ASN A 14 0.35 -8.31 -19.46
N VAL A 15 1.14 -7.70 -18.57
CA VAL A 15 1.50 -6.28 -18.62
C VAL A 15 2.24 -5.95 -19.93
N GLU A 16 3.20 -6.79 -20.33
CA GLU A 16 3.91 -6.65 -21.61
C GLU A 16 2.97 -6.77 -22.82
N LYS A 17 2.04 -7.74 -22.81
CA LYS A 17 1.02 -7.89 -23.87
C LYS A 17 0.08 -6.69 -23.98
N MET A 18 -0.19 -6.03 -22.87
CA MET A 18 -1.00 -4.80 -22.83
C MET A 18 -0.21 -3.56 -23.27
N GLY A 19 1.07 -3.70 -23.63
CA GLY A 19 1.93 -2.58 -24.02
C GLY A 19 2.31 -1.66 -22.85
N LEU A 20 2.14 -2.11 -21.61
CA LEU A 20 2.46 -1.34 -20.43
C LEU A 20 3.97 -1.46 -20.13
N ARG A 21 4.62 -0.31 -19.96
CA ARG A 21 6.05 -0.25 -19.67
C ARG A 21 6.32 -0.69 -18.23
N VAL A 22 7.10 -1.75 -18.05
CA VAL A 22 7.58 -2.18 -16.74
C VAL A 22 8.76 -1.29 -16.35
N THR A 23 8.64 -0.64 -15.19
CA THR A 23 9.69 0.19 -14.60
C THR A 23 9.85 -0.18 -13.13
N SER A 24 11.06 -0.07 -12.61
CA SER A 24 11.33 -0.25 -11.18
C SER A 24 11.26 1.11 -10.50
N CYS A 25 10.71 1.15 -9.29
CA CYS A 25 10.77 2.34 -8.44
C CYS A 25 12.15 2.46 -7.73
N GLU A 26 13.04 1.48 -7.91
CA GLU A 26 14.32 1.39 -7.20
C GLU A 26 14.11 1.64 -5.70
N ASP A 27 14.79 2.62 -5.11
CA ASP A 27 14.65 3.02 -3.70
C ASP A 27 13.64 4.17 -3.48
N ASP A 28 12.96 4.65 -4.53
CA ASP A 28 11.95 5.70 -4.42
C ASP A 28 10.65 5.16 -3.81
N THR A 29 10.62 5.16 -2.48
CA THR A 29 9.45 4.80 -1.68
C THR A 29 8.26 5.75 -1.91
N LEU A 30 8.44 6.96 -2.45
CA LEU A 30 7.33 7.88 -2.73
C LEU A 30 6.53 7.42 -3.95
N LEU A 31 7.19 6.99 -5.02
CA LEU A 31 6.51 6.47 -6.20
C LEU A 31 5.70 5.22 -5.86
N LEU A 32 6.30 4.31 -5.07
CA LEU A 32 5.59 3.13 -4.56
C LEU A 32 4.36 3.51 -3.72
N ARG A 33 4.48 4.46 -2.79
CA ARG A 33 3.36 4.95 -1.97
C ARG A 33 2.26 5.57 -2.82
N ARG A 34 2.59 6.34 -3.86
CA ARG A 34 1.62 6.93 -4.79
C ARG A 34 0.86 5.86 -5.59
N CYS A 35 1.55 4.85 -6.09
CA CYS A 35 0.91 3.73 -6.79
C CYS A 35 -0.07 2.97 -5.86
N LEU A 36 0.32 2.74 -4.61
CA LEU A 36 -0.55 2.11 -3.62
C LEU A 36 -1.76 3.00 -3.29
N ALA A 37 -1.55 4.29 -3.06
CA ALA A 37 -2.64 5.24 -2.80
C ALA A 37 -3.62 5.29 -3.98
N ALA A 38 -3.14 5.33 -5.23
CA ALA A 38 -3.99 5.32 -6.40
C ALA A 38 -4.78 4.02 -6.58
N SER A 39 -4.19 2.86 -6.24
CA SER A 39 -4.83 1.56 -6.41
C SER A 39 -5.81 1.21 -5.28
N PHE A 40 -5.51 1.67 -4.06
CA PHE A 40 -6.23 1.31 -2.83
C PHE A 40 -6.88 2.54 -2.17
N PHE A 41 -7.15 3.62 -2.91
CA PHE A 41 -7.71 4.86 -2.34
C PHE A 41 -9.01 4.63 -1.58
N LEU A 42 -9.82 3.66 -2.01
CA LEU A 42 -11.03 3.27 -1.32
C LEU A 42 -10.73 2.62 0.02
N LYS A 43 -9.65 1.82 0.15
CA LYS A 43 -9.25 1.02 1.32
C LYS A 43 -8.42 1.80 2.35
N ARG A 44 -8.75 3.07 2.58
CA ARG A 44 -8.00 3.93 3.51
C ARG A 44 -8.62 3.90 4.91
N ALA A 45 -7.85 3.45 5.90
CA ALA A 45 -8.12 3.75 7.30
C ALA A 45 -7.41 5.06 7.70
N MET A 46 -8.06 5.88 8.51
CA MET A 46 -7.50 7.13 9.04
C MET A 46 -7.45 7.06 10.57
N LYS A 47 -6.33 7.49 11.14
CA LYS A 47 -6.20 7.64 12.59
C LYS A 47 -7.05 8.83 13.03
N GLN A 48 -7.99 8.58 13.93
CA GLN A 48 -8.88 9.57 14.49
C GLN A 48 -8.22 10.23 15.72
N PRO A 49 -8.72 11.40 16.16
CA PRO A 49 -8.16 12.12 17.30
C PRO A 49 -8.22 11.34 18.62
N ASP A 50 -9.14 10.39 18.73
CA ASP A 50 -9.26 9.44 19.85
C ASP A 50 -8.23 8.31 19.82
N GLY A 51 -7.37 8.27 18.79
CA GLY A 51 -6.28 7.29 18.65
C GLY A 51 -6.65 6.03 17.87
N GLU A 52 -7.93 5.83 17.54
CA GLU A 52 -8.40 4.67 16.79
C GLU A 52 -8.24 4.85 15.27
N TYR A 53 -8.03 3.74 14.54
CA TYR A 53 -8.05 3.77 13.07
C TYR A 53 -9.46 3.45 12.57
N ARG A 54 -10.03 4.32 11.74
CA ARG A 54 -11.38 4.12 11.16
C ARG A 54 -11.37 4.12 9.65
N TYR A 55 -12.18 3.25 9.07
CA TYR A 55 -12.54 3.25 7.65
C TYR A 55 -13.90 3.93 7.47
N GLY A 56 -13.90 5.15 6.95
CA GLY A 56 -15.13 5.95 6.89
C GLY A 56 -15.66 6.29 8.29
N VAL A 57 -16.99 6.38 8.41
CA VAL A 57 -17.67 6.94 9.60
C VAL A 57 -17.94 5.87 10.67
N GLU A 58 -17.97 4.58 10.33
CA GLU A 58 -18.62 3.57 11.18
C GLU A 58 -17.74 2.39 11.58
N THR A 59 -16.65 2.09 10.86
CA THR A 59 -15.86 0.88 11.13
C THR A 59 -14.50 1.19 11.74
N VAL A 60 -14.32 0.78 12.99
CA VAL A 60 -13.04 0.81 13.71
C VAL A 60 -12.23 -0.44 13.36
N TYR A 61 -10.94 -0.26 13.09
CA TYR A 61 -9.98 -1.33 12.82
C TYR A 61 -8.89 -1.32 13.88
N GLU A 62 -8.59 -2.50 14.41
CA GLU A 62 -7.37 -2.72 15.16
C GLU A 62 -6.25 -3.08 14.19
N LEU A 63 -5.13 -2.36 14.26
CA LEU A 63 -3.96 -2.71 13.47
C LEU A 63 -3.41 -4.05 13.97
N TYR A 64 -3.20 -4.99 13.06
CA TYR A 64 -2.62 -6.27 13.43
C TYR A 64 -1.24 -6.05 14.08
N PRO A 65 -0.87 -6.73 15.19
CA PRO A 65 0.31 -6.40 16.00
C PRO A 65 1.62 -6.31 15.20
N LEU A 66 1.83 -7.23 14.25
CA LEU A 66 3.00 -7.25 13.36
C LEU A 66 3.12 -5.99 12.47
N SER A 67 2.02 -5.31 12.20
CA SER A 67 2.00 -4.07 11.42
C SER A 67 2.22 -2.82 12.28
N ALA A 68 1.98 -2.89 13.60
CA ALA A 68 2.13 -1.76 14.52
C ALA A 68 3.60 -1.43 14.80
N GLU A 69 4.48 -2.43 14.80
CA GLU A 69 5.93 -2.30 15.02
C GLU A 69 6.64 -1.52 13.89
N LEU A 70 6.05 -1.45 12.70
CA LEU A 70 6.57 -0.68 11.56
C LEU A 70 6.12 0.80 11.56
N ASN A 71 5.21 1.19 12.44
CA ASN A 71 4.56 2.51 12.40
C ASN A 71 5.28 3.60 13.18
N ASP A 72 6.33 3.31 13.96
CA ASP A 72 7.05 4.38 14.67
C ASP A 72 7.81 5.32 13.72
N ASP A 73 8.25 4.84 12.55
CA ASP A 73 8.88 5.66 11.50
C ASP A 73 7.88 6.36 10.56
N MET A 74 6.61 5.92 10.50
CA MET A 74 5.61 6.42 9.55
C MET A 74 4.64 7.44 10.16
N LYS A 75 4.73 7.70 11.48
CA LYS A 75 3.88 8.64 12.23
C LYS A 75 4.14 10.12 11.93
N GLU A 76 5.28 10.50 11.35
CA GLU A 76 5.66 11.92 11.20
C GLU A 76 5.46 12.51 9.79
N LYS A 77 4.94 11.73 8.83
CA LYS A 77 4.58 12.27 7.52
C LYS A 77 3.08 12.31 7.38
N ASN A 78 2.49 13.37 7.94
CA ASN A 78 1.23 13.93 7.45
C ASN A 78 1.39 14.20 5.94
N VAL A 79 1.14 13.19 5.12
CA VAL A 79 1.00 13.36 3.68
C VAL A 79 -0.37 14.01 3.47
N THR A 80 -0.39 15.32 3.63
CA THR A 80 -1.31 16.17 2.89
C THR A 80 -0.99 15.93 1.41
N LEU A 81 -1.99 15.47 0.66
CA LEU A 81 -1.91 15.38 -0.80
C LEU A 81 -1.67 16.77 -1.40
#